data_AF-A0A443Q9M8-F1
#
_entry.id   AF-A0A443Q9M8-F1
#
_cell.length_a   1.000
_cell.length_b   1.000
_cell.length_c   1.000
_cell.angle_alpha   90.00
_cell.angle_beta   90.00
_cell.angle_gamma   90.00
#
_symmetry.space_group_name_H-M   'P 1'
#
loop_
_entity.id
_entity.type
_entity.pdbx_description
1 polymer ?
#
loop_
_entity_poly.entity_id
_entity_poly.type
_entity_poly.pdbx_seq_one_letter_code
_entity_poly.pdbx_strand_id
1 'polypeptide(L)'
;MCVFNAEQSNEISENDYGTILFWNFLELEISFPPHTRLGEELIAYVIMRNNLEERLKYNIDLLAHSIYNNGQKYRDLYHCRQIVEIEPSTEIWTRLELQPKQYIRKLATFATVEFQAFVTELDDGKLVAFKIEKVSLENPKMKLTWYLSEDGSALNINAIFKNPLDVTLTNCKLKISGTRMHTRQEYEYQCSNERNVKT
;
A
#
# COMPACT_ATOMS: atom_id res chain seq x y z
N MET A 1 -10.46 -12.30 -17.14
CA MET A 1 -9.81 -11.49 -18.19
C MET A 1 -10.29 -10.06 -17.98
N CYS A 2 -9.50 -9.23 -17.29
CA CYS A 2 -9.89 -7.85 -16.98
C CYS A 2 -9.45 -6.96 -18.14
N VAL A 3 -10.41 -6.28 -18.77
CA VAL A 3 -10.19 -5.38 -19.89
C VAL A 3 -9.86 -4.00 -19.34
N PHE A 4 -8.72 -3.44 -19.76
CA PHE A 4 -8.32 -2.08 -19.44
C PHE A 4 -8.99 -1.12 -20.42
N ASN A 5 -10.00 -0.38 -19.98
CA ASN A 5 -10.44 0.83 -20.66
C ASN A 5 -10.00 2.03 -19.83
N ALA A 6 -9.14 2.86 -20.42
CA ALA A 6 -8.80 4.17 -19.89
C ALA A 6 -9.86 5.15 -20.39
N GLU A 7 -10.74 5.60 -19.51
CA GLU A 7 -11.66 6.71 -19.79
C GLU A 7 -11.61 7.77 -18.68
N GLN A 8 -11.92 8.99 -19.09
CA GLN A 8 -11.58 10.27 -18.49
C GLN A 8 -12.12 10.48 -17.07
N SER A 9 -11.30 11.19 -16.28
CA SER A 9 -11.61 11.72 -14.96
C SER A 9 -12.69 12.80 -15.04
N ASN A 10 -13.88 12.51 -14.52
CA ASN A 10 -14.81 13.54 -14.06
C ASN A 10 -14.50 13.84 -12.59
N GLU A 11 -14.19 15.10 -12.30
CA GLU A 11 -14.13 15.64 -10.94
C GLU A 11 -15.53 15.51 -10.31
N ILE A 12 -15.64 14.68 -9.27
CA ILE A 12 -16.83 14.60 -8.43
C ILE A 12 -16.58 15.50 -7.23
N SER A 13 -17.31 16.63 -7.18
CA SER A 13 -17.27 17.62 -6.11
C SER A 13 -17.90 17.12 -4.81
N GLU A 14 -17.28 17.48 -3.69
CA GLU A 14 -17.43 16.92 -2.35
C GLU A 14 -18.72 17.28 -1.57
N ASN A 15 -19.81 17.72 -2.23
CA ASN A 15 -20.92 18.39 -1.53
C ASN A 15 -22.34 17.79 -1.68
N ASP A 16 -22.52 16.58 -2.23
CA ASP A 16 -23.86 15.98 -2.45
C ASP A 16 -24.11 14.67 -1.69
N TYR A 17 -23.63 14.56 -0.44
CA TYR A 17 -24.06 13.45 0.44
C TYR A 17 -25.27 13.87 1.27
N GLY A 18 -26.44 13.83 0.61
CA GLY A 18 -27.71 13.75 1.31
C GLY A 18 -27.68 12.59 2.31
N THR A 19 -28.24 12.83 3.49
CA THR A 19 -28.30 11.92 4.65
C THR A 19 -28.45 10.45 4.26
N ILE A 20 -27.34 9.70 4.28
CA ILE A 20 -27.34 8.24 4.12
C ILE A 20 -27.92 7.67 5.41
N LEU A 21 -29.18 7.24 5.38
CA LEU A 21 -29.78 6.42 6.42
C LEU A 21 -29.04 5.07 6.45
N PHE A 22 -28.12 4.90 7.40
CA PHE A 22 -27.45 3.63 7.67
C PHE A 22 -28.47 2.61 8.19
N TRP A 23 -29.13 1.91 7.28
CA TRP A 23 -29.66 0.59 7.58
C TRP A 23 -28.47 -0.37 7.49
N ASN A 24 -28.10 -1.02 8.59
CA ASN A 24 -26.93 -1.92 8.71
C ASN A 24 -27.11 -3.26 7.95
N PHE A 25 -27.70 -3.25 6.74
CA PHE A 25 -27.97 -4.47 5.98
C PHE A 25 -26.72 -5.06 5.31
N LEU A 26 -25.77 -4.21 4.95
CA LEU A 26 -24.49 -4.60 4.37
C LEU A 26 -23.34 -3.94 5.14
N GLU A 27 -22.47 -4.77 5.73
CA GLU A 27 -21.20 -4.30 6.31
C GLU A 27 -20.08 -4.46 5.29
N LEU A 28 -19.20 -3.46 5.19
CA LEU A 28 -18.06 -3.43 4.29
C LEU A 28 -16.79 -3.08 5.06
N GLU A 29 -15.80 -3.96 4.99
CA GLU A 29 -14.49 -3.78 5.63
C GLU A 29 -13.37 -3.99 4.60
N ILE A 30 -12.26 -3.28 4.79
CA ILE A 30 -11.00 -3.56 4.12
C ILE A 30 -9.98 -3.87 5.19
N SER A 31 -9.33 -5.03 5.11
CA SER A 31 -8.30 -5.45 6.03
C SER A 31 -7.00 -5.81 5.30
N PHE A 32 -5.89 -5.72 6.03
CA PHE A 32 -4.55 -6.00 5.53
C PHE A 32 -3.85 -7.02 6.43
N PRO A 33 -2.89 -7.79 5.88
CA PRO A 33 -1.94 -8.50 6.72
C PRO A 33 -1.22 -7.56 7.69
N PRO A 34 -0.85 -8.03 8.90
CA PRO A 34 -0.26 -7.20 9.95
C PRO A 34 1.06 -6.54 9.55
N HIS A 35 1.78 -7.17 8.61
CA HIS A 35 3.00 -6.63 8.04
C HIS A 35 2.88 -6.64 6.52
N THR A 36 2.98 -5.46 5.92
CA THR A 36 3.03 -5.31 4.47
C THR A 36 4.32 -4.58 4.13
N ARG A 37 5.25 -5.26 3.47
CA ARG A 37 6.60 -4.74 3.22
C ARG A 37 6.77 -4.28 1.79
N LEU A 38 7.57 -3.24 1.60
CA LEU A 38 7.96 -2.79 0.28
C LEU A 38 8.75 -3.89 -0.43
N GLY A 39 8.35 -4.26 -1.64
CA GLY A 39 9.01 -5.31 -2.43
C GLY A 39 8.33 -6.66 -2.39
N GLU A 40 7.38 -6.85 -1.47
CA GLU A 40 6.56 -8.08 -1.38
C GLU A 40 5.19 -7.87 -2.05
N GLU A 41 4.42 -8.95 -2.20
CA GLU A 41 3.04 -8.85 -2.69
C GLU A 41 2.20 -8.03 -1.72
N LEU A 42 1.51 -7.02 -2.23
CA LEU A 42 0.58 -6.20 -1.46
C LEU A 42 -0.81 -6.84 -1.54
N ILE A 43 -1.32 -7.30 -0.41
CA ILE A 43 -2.60 -7.99 -0.30
C ILE A 43 -3.56 -7.15 0.54
N ALA A 44 -4.78 -6.97 0.03
CA ALA A 44 -5.90 -6.42 0.77
C ALA A 44 -7.10 -7.38 0.69
N TYR A 45 -7.84 -7.53 1.77
CA TYR A 45 -9.09 -8.30 1.82
C TYR A 45 -10.25 -7.34 1.95
N VAL A 46 -11.17 -7.40 1.00
CA VAL A 46 -12.44 -6.70 1.07
C VAL A 46 -13.49 -7.68 1.56
N ILE A 47 -14.02 -7.41 2.74
CA ILE A 47 -14.98 -8.27 3.43
C ILE A 47 -16.34 -7.60 3.32
N MET A 48 -17.31 -8.31 2.79
CA MET A 48 -18.70 -7.86 2.74
C MET A 48 -19.58 -8.85 3.47
N ARG A 49 -20.39 -8.37 4.42
CA ARG A 49 -21.31 -9.18 5.21
C ARG A 49 -22.73 -8.75 4.97
N ASN A 50 -23.56 -9.72 4.56
CA ASN A 50 -24.98 -9.57 4.42
C ASN A 50 -25.67 -9.90 5.75
N ASN A 51 -26.28 -8.91 6.38
CA ASN A 51 -26.99 -9.06 7.65
C ASN A 51 -28.50 -9.32 7.46
N LEU A 52 -28.96 -9.48 6.22
CA LEU A 52 -30.35 -9.78 5.89
C LEU A 52 -30.58 -11.28 5.72
N GLU A 53 -31.86 -11.65 5.74
CA GLU A 53 -32.35 -13.00 5.43
C GLU A 53 -32.54 -13.23 3.92
N GLU A 54 -32.33 -12.20 3.10
CA GLU A 54 -32.42 -12.27 1.64
C GLU A 54 -31.05 -12.17 0.98
N ARG A 55 -30.92 -12.74 -0.22
CA ARG A 55 -29.70 -12.69 -1.01
C ARG A 55 -29.50 -11.27 -1.54
N LEU A 56 -28.29 -10.75 -1.37
CA LEU A 56 -27.89 -9.45 -1.92
C LEU A 56 -27.06 -9.62 -3.19
N LYS A 57 -27.25 -8.70 -4.14
CA LYS A 57 -26.50 -8.67 -5.40
C LYS A 57 -26.16 -7.24 -5.78
N TYR A 58 -24.86 -6.95 -5.90
CA TYR A 58 -24.37 -5.59 -6.11
C TYR A 58 -23.21 -5.54 -7.12
N ASN A 59 -22.94 -4.35 -7.65
CA ASN A 59 -21.66 -4.03 -8.27
C ASN A 59 -20.68 -3.63 -7.16
N ILE A 60 -19.44 -4.10 -7.24
CA ILE A 60 -18.34 -3.60 -6.43
C ILE A 60 -17.21 -3.07 -7.31
N ASP A 61 -16.82 -1.83 -7.03
CA ASP A 61 -15.64 -1.17 -7.59
C ASP A 61 -14.52 -1.15 -6.58
N LEU A 62 -13.41 -1.80 -6.93
CA LEU A 62 -12.19 -1.89 -6.14
C LEU A 62 -11.10 -1.05 -6.79
N LEU A 63 -10.63 -0.04 -6.08
CA LEU A 63 -9.56 0.85 -6.50
C LEU A 63 -8.38 0.77 -5.55
N ALA A 64 -7.17 0.92 -6.10
CA ALA A 64 -5.98 1.18 -5.31
C ALA A 64 -5.15 2.29 -5.93
N HIS A 65 -4.77 3.26 -5.12
CA HIS A 65 -3.97 4.42 -5.54
C HIS A 65 -2.77 4.58 -4.63
N SER A 66 -1.62 4.96 -5.18
CA SER A 66 -0.57 5.52 -4.34
C SER A 66 -0.94 6.96 -3.96
N ILE A 67 -0.69 7.32 -2.70
CA ILE A 67 -0.97 8.65 -2.17
C ILE A 67 0.30 9.26 -1.55
N TYR A 68 0.36 10.59 -1.57
CA TYR A 68 1.34 11.35 -0.80
C TYR A 68 0.93 11.43 0.68
N ASN A 69 1.85 11.88 1.55
CA ASN A 69 1.59 12.05 2.99
C ASN A 69 0.46 13.04 3.31
N ASN A 70 0.21 14.00 2.42
CA ASN A 70 -0.89 14.95 2.56
C ASN A 70 -2.24 14.36 2.11
N GLY A 71 -2.30 13.07 1.75
CA GLY A 71 -3.50 12.39 1.27
C GLY A 71 -3.78 12.59 -0.23
N GLN A 72 -3.00 13.40 -0.95
CA GLN A 72 -3.22 13.63 -2.36
C GLN A 72 -2.93 12.36 -3.18
N LYS A 73 -3.85 12.00 -4.07
CA LYS A 73 -3.66 10.90 -5.02
C LYS A 73 -2.49 11.18 -5.96
N TYR A 74 -1.62 10.19 -6.14
CA TYR A 74 -0.48 10.27 -7.05
C TYR A 74 -0.71 9.46 -8.33
N ARG A 75 -0.90 8.14 -8.21
CA ARG A 75 -1.06 7.23 -9.35
C ARG A 75 -1.95 6.05 -9.05
N ASP A 76 -2.69 5.62 -10.06
CA ASP A 76 -3.52 4.43 -10.00
C ASP A 76 -2.67 3.17 -10.10
N LEU A 77 -2.89 2.28 -9.14
CA LEU A 77 -2.23 0.99 -9.05
C LEU A 77 -3.14 -0.13 -9.55
N TYR A 78 -4.44 -0.01 -9.25
CA TYR A 78 -5.44 -1.03 -9.53
C TYR A 78 -6.83 -0.44 -9.71
N HIS A 79 -7.61 -1.06 -10.60
CA HIS A 79 -9.05 -0.84 -10.73
C HIS A 79 -9.70 -2.14 -11.21
N CYS A 80 -10.71 -2.61 -10.48
CA CYS A 80 -11.55 -3.73 -10.88
C CYS A 80 -13.01 -3.48 -10.51
N ARG A 81 -13.90 -3.66 -11.47
CA ARG A 81 -15.35 -3.72 -11.27
C ARG A 81 -15.82 -5.16 -11.40
N GLN A 82 -16.64 -5.63 -10.48
CA GLN A 82 -17.26 -6.96 -10.57
C GLN A 82 -18.64 -6.99 -9.93
N ILE A 83 -19.47 -7.95 -10.33
CA ILE A 83 -20.75 -8.23 -9.68
C ILE A 83 -20.51 -9.27 -8.59
N VAL A 84 -21.06 -9.02 -7.41
CA VAL A 84 -20.98 -9.91 -6.25
C VAL A 84 -22.37 -10.31 -5.78
N GLU A 85 -22.53 -11.58 -5.46
CA GLU A 85 -23.71 -12.13 -4.80
C GLU A 85 -23.33 -12.60 -3.40
N ILE A 86 -24.11 -12.21 -2.40
CA ILE A 86 -23.87 -12.53 -0.99
C ILE A 86 -25.12 -13.22 -0.45
N GLU A 87 -24.96 -14.47 -0.02
CA GLU A 87 -26.06 -15.24 0.54
C GLU A 87 -26.54 -14.64 1.88
N PRO A 88 -27.79 -14.91 2.29
CA PRO A 88 -28.33 -14.45 3.56
C PRO A 88 -27.43 -14.76 4.76
N SER A 89 -27.23 -13.79 5.65
CA SER A 89 -26.45 -13.98 6.90
C SER A 89 -25.04 -14.55 6.68
N THR A 90 -24.44 -14.30 5.51
CA THR A 90 -23.08 -14.73 5.17
C THR A 90 -22.15 -13.56 4.91
N GLU A 91 -20.86 -13.86 4.88
CA GLU A 91 -19.82 -12.92 4.45
C GLU A 91 -19.01 -13.51 3.29
N ILE A 92 -18.55 -12.62 2.41
CA ILE A 92 -17.63 -12.97 1.33
C ILE A 92 -16.34 -12.17 1.44
N TRP A 93 -15.25 -12.82 1.06
CA TRP A 93 -13.90 -12.29 1.13
C TRP A 93 -13.35 -12.15 -0.28
N THR A 94 -13.13 -10.92 -0.72
CA THR A 94 -12.47 -10.65 -2.00
C THR A 94 -11.01 -10.31 -1.75
N ARG A 95 -10.11 -11.14 -2.25
CA ARG A 95 -8.66 -10.91 -2.17
C ARG A 95 -8.22 -10.04 -3.35
N LEU A 96 -7.69 -8.86 -3.05
CA LEU A 96 -6.99 -8.00 -3.99
C LEU A 96 -5.49 -8.19 -3.80
N GLU A 97 -4.79 -8.51 -4.88
CA GLU A 97 -3.35 -8.73 -4.87
C GLU A 97 -2.65 -7.83 -5.89
N LEU A 98 -1.61 -7.12 -5.44
CA LEU A 98 -0.73 -6.33 -6.27
C LEU A 98 0.69 -6.85 -6.19
N GLN A 99 1.21 -7.26 -7.34
CA GLN A 99 2.58 -7.70 -7.50
C GLN A 99 3.54 -6.51 -7.41
N PRO A 100 4.76 -6.68 -6.85
CA PRO A 100 5.77 -5.62 -6.72
C PRO A 100 5.97 -4.79 -8.00
N LYS A 101 6.04 -5.47 -9.14
CA LYS A 101 6.19 -4.86 -10.47
C LYS A 101 5.05 -3.89 -10.85
N GLN A 102 3.85 -4.06 -10.32
CA GLN A 102 2.69 -3.24 -10.62
C GLN A 102 2.70 -1.92 -9.84
N TYR A 103 3.24 -1.93 -8.61
CA TYR A 103 3.13 -0.79 -7.70
C TYR A 103 4.45 -0.04 -7.46
N ILE A 104 5.61 -0.71 -7.38
CA ILE A 104 6.87 -0.09 -6.91
C ILE A 104 7.21 1.23 -7.63
N ARG A 105 7.12 1.24 -8.96
CA ARG A 105 7.47 2.42 -9.78
C ARG A 105 6.40 3.53 -9.78
N LYS A 106 5.24 3.23 -9.21
CA LYS A 106 4.09 4.14 -9.12
C LYS A 106 3.87 4.64 -7.70
N LEU A 107 4.64 4.15 -6.73
CA LEU A 107 4.56 4.64 -5.36
C LEU A 107 5.09 6.06 -5.25
N ALA A 108 4.40 6.86 -4.44
CA ALA A 108 4.93 8.10 -3.88
C ALA A 108 6.05 7.78 -2.87
N THR A 109 6.82 8.81 -2.50
CA THR A 109 8.04 8.70 -1.67
C THR A 109 7.84 7.99 -0.33
N PHE A 110 6.62 8.00 0.22
CA PHE A 110 6.31 7.41 1.53
C PHE A 110 5.65 6.03 1.46
N ALA A 111 5.54 5.48 0.24
CA ALA A 111 5.07 4.12 -0.01
C ALA A 111 3.71 3.79 0.64
N THR A 112 2.80 4.77 0.73
CA THR A 112 1.43 4.57 1.18
C THR A 112 0.51 4.29 0.00
N VAL A 113 -0.35 3.30 0.17
CA VAL A 113 -1.39 2.91 -0.78
C VAL A 113 -2.75 3.06 -0.11
N GLU A 114 -3.66 3.75 -0.80
CA GLU A 114 -5.06 3.87 -0.42
C GLU A 114 -5.88 2.88 -1.25
N PHE A 115 -6.64 2.04 -0.55
CA PHE A 115 -7.60 1.11 -1.11
C PHE A 115 -9.00 1.68 -0.92
N GLN A 116 -9.81 1.62 -1.97
CA GLN A 116 -11.19 2.07 -1.96
C GLN A 116 -12.08 0.93 -2.46
N ALA A 117 -13.18 0.69 -1.76
CA ALA A 117 -14.24 -0.21 -2.18
C ALA A 117 -15.55 0.57 -2.22
N PHE A 118 -16.20 0.59 -3.37
CA PHE A 118 -17.53 1.18 -3.55
C PHE A 118 -18.50 0.08 -3.95
N VAL A 119 -19.64 0.00 -3.26
CA VAL A 119 -20.70 -0.95 -3.56
C VAL A 119 -21.90 -0.17 -4.08
N THR A 120 -22.38 -0.54 -5.25
CA THR A 120 -23.51 0.12 -5.91
C THR A 120 -24.60 -0.86 -6.30
N GLU A 121 -25.84 -0.38 -6.34
CA GLU A 121 -26.97 -1.15 -6.89
C GLU A 121 -26.74 -1.48 -8.38
N LEU A 122 -27.26 -2.62 -8.83
CA LEU A 122 -27.11 -3.04 -10.23
C LEU A 122 -27.91 -2.17 -11.21
N ASP A 123 -29.09 -1.72 -10.78
CA ASP A 123 -30.09 -1.14 -11.67
C ASP A 123 -29.80 0.34 -11.97
N ASP A 124 -29.61 1.15 -10.92
CA ASP A 124 -29.43 2.61 -11.04
C ASP A 124 -28.02 3.09 -10.66
N GLY A 125 -27.15 2.19 -10.20
CA GLY A 125 -25.78 2.51 -9.78
C GLY A 125 -25.71 3.32 -8.47
N LYS A 126 -26.80 3.38 -7.70
CA LYS A 126 -26.83 4.10 -6.42
C LYS A 126 -25.80 3.54 -5.45
N LEU A 127 -25.07 4.44 -4.77
CA LEU A 127 -24.09 4.06 -3.75
C LEU A 127 -24.79 3.47 -2.52
N VAL A 128 -24.41 2.25 -2.19
CA VAL A 128 -24.94 1.47 -1.06
C VAL A 128 -23.99 1.55 0.13
N ALA A 129 -22.71 1.29 -0.12
CA ALA A 129 -21.66 1.33 0.88
C ALA A 129 -20.35 1.77 0.25
N PHE A 130 -19.50 2.42 1.04
CA PHE A 130 -18.14 2.72 0.63
C PHE A 130 -17.19 2.57 1.81
N LYS A 131 -15.96 2.17 1.51
CA LYS A 131 -14.89 2.04 2.50
C LYS A 131 -13.58 2.45 1.88
N ILE A 132 -12.81 3.23 2.63
CA ILE A 132 -11.46 3.65 2.26
C ILE A 132 -10.55 3.26 3.40
N GLU A 133 -9.47 2.56 3.08
CA GLU A 133 -8.43 2.20 4.04
C GLU A 133 -7.04 2.38 3.45
N LYS A 134 -6.07 2.69 4.31
CA LYS A 134 -4.70 3.01 3.90
C LYS A 134 -3.73 2.03 4.52
N VAL A 135 -2.74 1.63 3.74
CA VAL A 135 -1.61 0.83 4.22
C VAL A 135 -0.32 1.52 3.84
N SER A 136 0.56 1.71 4.83
CA SER A 136 1.92 2.18 4.62
C SER A 136 2.84 0.97 4.54
N LEU A 137 3.56 0.86 3.43
CA LEU A 137 4.48 -0.24 3.22
C LEU A 137 5.72 -0.05 4.11
N GLU A 138 6.07 -1.08 4.85
CA GLU A 138 7.27 -1.07 5.69
C GLU A 138 8.52 -1.02 4.80
N ASN A 139 9.33 0.01 4.98
CA ASN A 139 10.62 0.11 4.33
C ASN A 139 11.61 -0.93 4.90
N PRO A 140 12.49 -1.50 4.06
CA PRO A 140 13.57 -2.37 4.53
C PRO A 140 14.45 -1.63 5.54
N LYS A 141 14.66 -2.24 6.71
CA LYS A 141 15.53 -1.69 7.74
C LYS A 141 17.01 -1.96 7.40
N MET A 142 17.84 -0.95 7.59
CA MET A 142 19.30 -1.11 7.57
C MET A 142 19.78 -1.57 8.95
N LYS A 143 20.60 -2.61 8.99
CA LYS A 143 21.25 -3.07 10.22
C LYS A 143 22.55 -2.28 10.41
N LEU A 144 22.66 -1.59 11.53
CA LEU A 144 23.87 -0.88 11.94
C LEU A 144 24.50 -1.59 13.13
N THR A 145 25.80 -1.81 13.05
CA THR A 145 26.63 -2.30 14.16
C THR A 145 27.85 -1.42 14.26
N TRP A 146 28.32 -1.14 15.47
CA TRP A 146 29.47 -0.28 15.68
C TRP A 146 30.33 -0.78 16.83
N TYR A 147 31.62 -0.41 16.80
CA TYR A 147 32.57 -0.67 17.87
C TYR A 147 33.63 0.43 17.88
N LEU A 148 34.17 0.71 19.06
CA LEU A 148 35.32 1.58 19.22
C LEU A 148 36.58 0.76 18.92
N SER A 149 37.57 1.35 18.27
CA SER A 149 38.90 0.74 18.15
C SER A 149 39.50 0.48 19.53
N GLU A 150 40.42 -0.49 19.63
CA GLU A 150 41.02 -0.90 20.91
C GLU A 150 41.72 0.26 21.66
N ASP A 151 42.29 1.20 20.91
CA ASP A 151 42.95 2.42 21.40
C ASP A 151 41.97 3.59 21.64
N GLY A 152 40.68 3.40 21.33
CA GLY A 152 39.63 4.41 21.49
C GLY A 152 39.65 5.53 20.45
N SER A 153 40.54 5.49 19.47
CA SER A 153 40.77 6.60 18.53
C SER A 153 39.74 6.68 17.40
N ALA A 154 39.09 5.56 17.05
CA ALA A 154 38.17 5.45 15.93
C ALA A 154 36.86 4.75 16.32
N LEU A 155 35.75 5.27 15.79
CA LEU A 155 34.46 4.57 15.81
C LEU A 155 34.27 3.87 14.46
N ASN A 156 34.24 2.54 14.49
CA ASN A 156 34.00 1.73 13.31
C ASN A 156 32.51 1.44 13.20
N ILE A 157 31.92 1.70 12.03
CA ILE A 157 30.50 1.48 11.75
C ILE A 157 30.39 0.52 10.58
N ASN A 158 29.66 -0.57 10.77
CA ASN A 158 29.26 -1.48 9.72
C ASN A 158 27.75 -1.34 9.46
N ALA A 159 27.40 -1.11 8.20
CA ALA A 159 26.04 -0.88 7.74
C ALA A 159 25.66 -1.93 6.70
N ILE A 160 24.65 -2.73 7.01
CA ILE A 160 24.18 -3.81 6.14
C ILE A 160 22.75 -3.50 5.71
N PHE A 161 22.55 -3.41 4.41
CA PHE A 161 21.24 -3.23 3.78
C PHE A 161 20.93 -4.42 2.89
N LYS A 162 19.75 -5.01 3.05
CA LYS A 162 19.24 -6.06 2.16
C LYS A 162 18.23 -5.45 1.21
N ASN A 163 18.52 -5.48 -0.08
CA ASN A 163 17.57 -5.09 -1.13
C ASN A 163 16.33 -5.98 -1.07
N PRO A 164 15.12 -5.44 -0.81
CA PRO A 164 13.89 -6.24 -0.78
C PRO A 164 13.30 -6.48 -2.16
N LEU A 165 13.88 -5.90 -3.22
CA LEU A 165 13.35 -5.99 -4.58
C LEU A 165 14.05 -7.09 -5.39
N ASP A 166 13.30 -7.72 -6.29
CA ASP A 166 13.84 -8.67 -7.27
C ASP A 166 14.66 -8.01 -8.40
N VAL A 167 14.80 -6.69 -8.36
CA VAL A 167 15.64 -5.92 -9.28
C VAL A 167 16.89 -5.41 -8.59
N THR A 168 18.01 -5.42 -9.29
CA THR A 168 19.27 -4.86 -8.76
C THR A 168 19.14 -3.36 -8.55
N LEU A 169 19.44 -2.90 -7.32
CA LEU A 169 19.57 -1.47 -7.06
C LEU A 169 20.86 -0.93 -7.66
N THR A 170 20.76 0.20 -8.35
CA THR A 170 21.89 0.90 -8.98
C THR A 170 22.07 2.27 -8.35
N ASN A 171 23.30 2.79 -8.35
CA ASN A 171 23.62 4.11 -7.81
C ASN A 171 23.23 4.28 -6.33
N CYS A 172 23.36 3.20 -5.55
CA CYS A 172 23.11 3.22 -4.12
C CYS A 172 24.07 4.18 -3.40
N LYS A 173 23.52 5.00 -2.52
CA LYS A 173 24.27 5.95 -1.69
C LYS A 173 23.91 5.72 -0.24
N LEU A 174 24.91 5.64 0.62
CA LEU A 174 24.77 5.54 2.06
C LEU A 174 25.19 6.86 2.69
N LYS A 175 24.29 7.46 3.46
CA LYS A 175 24.55 8.67 4.24
C LYS A 175 24.52 8.35 5.72
N ILE A 176 25.64 8.59 6.40
CA ILE A 176 25.78 8.39 7.84
C ILE A 176 26.02 9.76 8.48
N SER A 177 25.19 10.11 9.46
CA SER A 177 25.35 11.34 10.23
C SER A 177 25.35 11.05 11.72
N GLY A 178 26.20 11.76 12.46
CA GLY A 178 26.27 11.68 13.92
C GLY A 178 26.52 13.06 14.52
N THR A 179 26.04 13.27 15.75
CA THR A 179 26.25 14.52 16.48
C THR A 179 27.11 14.26 17.70
N ARG A 180 28.17 15.05 17.88
CA ARG A 180 28.96 15.07 19.11
C ARG A 180 29.05 16.51 19.60
N MET A 181 28.66 16.78 20.85
CA MET A 181 28.78 18.09 21.52
C MET A 181 28.57 19.29 20.58
N HIS A 182 27.37 19.39 19.99
CA HIS A 182 26.92 20.47 19.09
C HIS A 182 27.55 20.52 17.68
N THR A 183 28.46 19.61 17.32
CA THR A 183 28.95 19.46 15.94
C THR A 183 28.30 18.26 15.25
N ARG A 184 27.71 18.49 14.08
CA ARG A 184 27.17 17.44 13.21
C ARG A 184 28.25 17.04 12.20
N GLN A 185 28.56 15.75 12.17
CA GLN A 185 29.40 15.16 11.12
C GLN A 185 28.52 14.36 10.17
N GLU A 186 28.83 14.44 8.89
CA GLU A 186 28.07 13.78 7.83
C GLU A 186 29.02 13.21 6.79
N TYR A 187 28.82 11.94 6.45
CA TYR A 187 29.63 11.19 5.49
C TYR A 187 28.69 10.56 4.47
N GLU A 188 29.01 10.71 3.18
CA GLU A 188 28.30 10.07 2.08
C GLU A 188 29.24 9.08 1.39
N TYR A 189 28.77 7.84 1.25
CA TYR A 189 29.50 6.74 0.62
C TYR A 189 28.71 6.25 -0.59
N GLN A 190 29.41 5.95 -1.68
CA GLN A 190 28.83 5.25 -2.81
C GLN A 190 28.97 3.74 -2.57
N CYS A 191 27.87 3.00 -2.60
CA CYS A 191 27.94 1.56 -2.35
C CYS A 191 28.57 0.84 -3.55
N SER A 192 29.60 0.05 -3.31
CA SER A 192 30.09 -0.95 -4.26
C SER A 192 29.23 -2.20 -4.16
N ASN A 193 28.70 -2.68 -5.28
CA ASN A 193 27.99 -3.96 -5.33
C ASN A 193 29.01 -5.10 -5.20
N GLU A 194 29.26 -5.57 -3.99
CA GLU A 194 29.94 -6.86 -3.81
C GLU A 194 28.96 -7.97 -4.18
N ARG A 195 29.13 -8.52 -5.38
CA ARG A 195 28.52 -9.81 -5.72
C ARG A 195 29.17 -10.83 -4.79
N ASN A 196 28.40 -11.39 -3.86
CA ASN A 196 28.73 -12.68 -3.26
C ASN A 196 28.75 -13.70 -4.39
N VAL A 197 29.92 -13.91 -4.99
CA VAL A 197 30.20 -15.06 -5.84
C VAL A 197 30.16 -16.26 -4.90
N LYS A 198 29.05 -16.99 -4.91
CA LYS A 198 29.03 -18.36 -4.39
C LYS A 198 29.95 -19.18 -5.30
N THR A 199 31.16 -19.47 -4.82
CA THR A 199 31.96 -20.62 -5.25
C THR A 199 31.37 -21.90 -4.68
#